data_AF-A0A7I4YCC1-F1
#
_entry.id   AF-A0A7I4YCC1-F1
#
_cell.length_a   1.000
_cell.length_b   1.000
_cell.length_c   1.000
_cell.angle_alpha   90.00
_cell.angle_beta   90.00
_cell.angle_gamma   90.00
#
_symmetry.space_group_name_H-M   'P 1'
#
loop_
_entity.id
_entity.type
_entity.pdbx_description
1 polymer ?
#
loop_
_entity_poly.entity_id
_entity_poly.type
_entity_poly.pdbx_seq_one_letter_code
_entity_poly.pdbx_strand_id
1 'polypeptide(L)'
;SGMAQSESLQKGHLASVFRSLEDSCLASERVQDSSSKLIELDLRRQKIREASRLLKNPRQDSTTWMVLTEDLMMEFSTPESIKILQDSMRKTEDDYALVNKQIRDDLNKALKTKSSKDLDSRGFTLKPINK
;
A
#
# COMPACT_ATOMS: atom_id res chain seq x y z
N SER A 1 30.87 16.69 -42.87
CA SER A 1 30.46 16.84 -41.46
C SER A 1 29.18 16.11 -41.05
N GLY A 2 28.68 15.10 -41.80
CA GLY A 2 27.44 14.37 -41.44
C GLY A 2 27.61 13.18 -40.49
N MET A 3 28.77 12.50 -40.49
CA MET A 3 28.97 11.28 -39.68
C MET A 3 29.10 11.55 -38.17
N ALA A 4 29.73 12.66 -37.78
CA ALA A 4 29.89 13.03 -36.37
C ALA A 4 28.56 13.45 -35.68
N GLN A 5 27.59 13.95 -36.44
CA GLN A 5 26.25 14.27 -35.91
C GLN A 5 25.39 13.00 -35.71
N SER A 6 25.56 11.98 -36.56
CA SER A 6 24.86 10.70 -36.43
C SER A 6 25.26 9.94 -35.16
N GLU A 7 26.56 9.90 -34.83
CA GLU A 7 27.04 9.20 -33.63
C GLU A 7 26.67 9.91 -32.33
N SER A 8 26.64 11.25 -32.32
CA SER A 8 26.23 12.01 -31.13
C SER A 8 24.73 11.87 -30.85
N LEU A 9 23.90 11.83 -31.90
CA LEU A 9 22.46 11.55 -31.81
C LEU A 9 22.19 10.13 -31.30
N GLN A 10 22.92 9.12 -31.77
CA GLN A 10 22.79 7.74 -31.29
C GLN A 10 23.22 7.58 -29.82
N LYS A 11 24.31 8.25 -29.41
CA LYS A 11 24.75 8.26 -28.00
C LYS A 11 23.74 8.97 -27.09
N GLY A 12 23.16 10.08 -27.53
CA GLY A 12 22.10 10.79 -26.80
C GLY A 12 20.82 9.96 -26.67
N HIS A 13 20.46 9.22 -27.71
CA HIS A 13 19.30 8.33 -27.71
C HIS A 13 19.50 7.14 -26.75
N LEU A 14 20.64 6.46 -26.79
CA LEU A 14 20.96 5.37 -25.86
C LEU A 14 20.96 5.83 -24.40
N ALA A 15 21.57 6.99 -24.11
CA ALA A 15 21.55 7.56 -22.76
C ALA A 15 20.13 7.94 -22.28
N SER A 16 19.23 8.29 -23.20
CA SER A 16 17.82 8.51 -22.89
C SER A 16 17.09 7.20 -22.58
N VAL A 17 17.37 6.14 -23.33
CA VAL A 17 16.79 4.80 -23.13
C VAL A 17 17.24 4.22 -21.78
N PHE A 18 18.53 4.31 -21.45
CA PHE A 18 19.04 3.82 -20.16
C PHE A 18 18.43 4.56 -18.97
N ARG A 19 18.30 5.89 -19.04
CA ARG A 19 17.60 6.67 -18.00
C ARG A 19 16.13 6.28 -17.87
N SER A 20 15.42 6.12 -18.99
CA SER A 20 14.02 5.68 -18.97
C SER A 20 13.86 4.27 -18.39
N LEU A 21 14.82 3.37 -18.63
CA LEU A 21 14.84 2.03 -18.06
C LEU A 21 15.07 2.07 -16.54
N GLU A 22 16.05 2.84 -16.09
CA GLU A 22 16.34 3.05 -14.67
C GLU A 22 15.13 3.62 -13.91
N ASP A 23 14.52 4.68 -14.44
CA ASP A 23 13.29 5.28 -13.88
C ASP A 23 12.14 4.25 -13.80
N SER A 24 12.03 3.39 -14.81
CA SER A 24 11.03 2.33 -14.83
C SER A 24 11.28 1.23 -13.79
N CYS A 25 12.54 0.84 -13.58
CA CYS A 25 12.90 -0.15 -12.57
C CYS A 25 12.59 0.38 -11.17
N LEU A 26 13.04 1.60 -10.87
CA LEU A 26 12.77 2.26 -9.58
C LEU A 26 11.28 2.46 -9.33
N ALA A 27 10.49 2.77 -10.36
CA ALA A 27 9.03 2.84 -10.23
C ALA A 27 8.41 1.48 -9.94
N SER A 28 8.92 0.40 -10.56
CA SER A 28 8.45 -0.96 -10.33
C SER A 28 8.73 -1.41 -8.90
N GLU A 29 9.94 -1.15 -8.38
CA GLU A 29 10.33 -1.47 -7.01
C GLU A 29 9.40 -0.78 -5.99
N ARG A 30 9.16 0.54 -6.16
CA ARG A 30 8.24 1.29 -5.27
C ARG A 30 6.82 0.72 -5.26
N VAL A 31 6.32 0.34 -6.44
CA VAL A 31 4.98 -0.26 -6.57
C VAL A 31 4.94 -1.64 -5.90
N GLN A 32 5.99 -2.45 -6.05
CA GLN A 32 6.09 -3.77 -5.42
C GLN A 32 6.14 -3.67 -3.90
N ASP A 33 6.97 -2.79 -3.34
CA ASP A 33 7.09 -2.57 -1.90
C ASP A 33 5.77 -2.12 -1.30
N SER A 34 5.14 -1.14 -1.93
CA SER A 34 3.86 -0.61 -1.48
C SER A 34 2.74 -1.65 -1.60
N SER A 35 2.75 -2.48 -2.65
CA SER A 35 1.79 -3.58 -2.81
C SER A 35 1.95 -4.63 -1.72
N SER A 36 3.19 -4.99 -1.38
CA SER A 36 3.50 -5.87 -0.26
C SER A 36 2.97 -5.29 1.06
N LYS A 37 3.16 -3.98 1.26
CA LYS A 37 2.63 -3.27 2.41
C LYS A 37 1.10 -3.29 2.50
N LEU A 38 0.39 -3.14 1.37
CA LEU A 38 -1.07 -3.26 1.36
C LEU A 38 -1.53 -4.65 1.78
N ILE A 39 -0.84 -5.71 1.33
CA ILE A 39 -1.16 -7.09 1.71
C ILE A 39 -0.98 -7.28 3.22
N GLU A 40 0.10 -6.79 3.80
CA GLU A 40 0.33 -6.84 5.25
C GLU A 40 -0.76 -6.10 6.04
N LEU A 41 -1.14 -4.90 5.58
CA LEU A 41 -2.19 -4.10 6.21
C LEU A 41 -3.55 -4.79 6.11
N ASP A 42 -3.84 -5.47 4.99
CA ASP A 42 -5.08 -6.21 4.83
C ASP A 42 -5.16 -7.43 5.77
N LEU A 43 -4.07 -8.19 5.86
CA LEU A 43 -3.93 -9.29 6.82
C LEU A 43 -4.11 -8.79 8.25
N ARG A 44 -3.51 -7.63 8.59
CA ARG A 44 -3.67 -7.01 9.91
C ARG A 44 -5.13 -6.63 10.18
N ARG A 45 -5.84 -6.03 9.21
CA ARG A 45 -7.27 -5.72 9.33
C ARG A 45 -8.12 -6.96 9.56
N GLN A 46 -7.81 -8.06 8.89
CA GLN A 46 -8.51 -9.32 9.10
C GLN A 46 -8.29 -9.86 10.52
N LYS A 47 -7.03 -9.86 11.01
CA LYS A 47 -6.71 -10.28 12.37
C LYS A 47 -7.42 -9.44 13.44
N ILE A 48 -7.45 -8.11 13.28
CA ILE A 48 -8.13 -7.21 14.21
C ILE A 48 -9.65 -7.44 14.20
N ARG A 49 -10.25 -7.68 13.02
CA ARG A 49 -11.68 -8.01 12.89
C ARG A 49 -12.03 -9.29 13.64
N GLU A 50 -11.26 -10.35 13.43
CA GLU A 50 -11.50 -11.63 14.10
C GLU A 50 -11.27 -11.54 15.61
N ALA A 51 -10.20 -10.88 16.07
CA ALA A 51 -9.98 -10.64 17.49
C ALA A 51 -11.15 -9.86 18.11
N SER A 52 -11.59 -8.78 17.47
CA SER A 52 -12.73 -7.98 17.94
C SER A 52 -14.04 -8.79 17.97
N ARG A 53 -14.24 -9.69 17.00
CA ARG A 53 -15.41 -10.57 16.93
C ARG A 53 -15.42 -11.56 18.09
N LEU A 54 -14.26 -12.13 18.43
CA LEU A 54 -14.11 -13.05 19.56
C LEU A 54 -14.39 -12.35 20.89
N LEU A 55 -13.83 -11.16 21.10
CA LEU A 55 -14.02 -10.41 22.36
C LEU A 55 -15.44 -9.90 22.58
N LYS A 56 -16.23 -9.73 21.52
CA LYS A 56 -17.64 -9.33 21.60
C LYS A 56 -18.59 -10.51 21.84
N ASN A 57 -18.07 -11.72 21.98
CA ASN A 57 -18.88 -12.90 22.29
C ASN A 57 -19.51 -12.74 23.69
N PRO A 58 -20.83 -12.95 23.86
CA PRO A 58 -21.48 -12.89 25.17
C PRO A 58 -20.91 -13.85 26.23
N ARG A 59 -20.18 -14.88 25.81
CA ARG A 59 -19.51 -15.85 26.70
C ARG A 59 -18.07 -15.48 27.04
N GLN A 60 -17.59 -14.31 26.62
CA GLN A 60 -16.22 -13.87 26.88
C GLN A 60 -16.05 -13.45 28.33
N ASP A 61 -14.88 -13.75 28.91
CA ASP A 61 -14.51 -13.32 30.24
C ASP A 61 -14.44 -11.79 30.38
N SER A 62 -14.49 -11.30 31.62
CA SER A 62 -14.42 -9.86 31.92
C SER A 62 -13.04 -9.26 31.64
N THR A 63 -12.00 -10.09 31.57
CA THR A 63 -10.62 -9.70 31.27
C THR A 63 -10.07 -10.46 30.07
N THR A 64 -9.07 -9.86 29.43
CA THR A 64 -8.40 -10.40 28.25
C THR A 64 -6.90 -10.13 28.36
N TRP A 65 -6.10 -11.17 28.13
CA TRP A 65 -4.66 -11.05 28.03
C TRP A 65 -4.24 -10.59 26.63
N MET A 66 -3.44 -9.54 26.57
CA MET A 66 -2.91 -8.99 25.32
C MET A 66 -1.39 -9.03 25.33
N VAL A 67 -0.83 -9.54 24.24
CA VAL A 67 0.61 -9.50 23.97
C VAL A 67 0.93 -8.12 23.38
N LEU A 68 1.78 -7.35 24.06
CA LEU A 68 2.18 -6.00 23.65
C LEU A 68 3.52 -6.00 22.91
N THR A 69 4.42 -6.90 23.30
CA THR A 69 5.72 -7.17 22.66
C THR A 69 6.03 -8.67 22.75
N GLU A 70 7.16 -9.12 22.21
CA GLU A 70 7.56 -10.55 22.26
C GLU A 70 7.63 -11.09 23.70
N ASP A 71 8.04 -10.25 24.66
CA ASP A 71 8.27 -10.65 26.04
C ASP A 71 7.27 -10.07 27.05
N LEU A 72 6.28 -9.29 26.58
CA LEU A 72 5.32 -8.60 27.45
C LEU A 72 3.88 -8.98 27.12
N MET A 73 3.23 -9.60 28.10
CA MET A 73 1.79 -9.84 28.11
C MET A 73 1.17 -9.14 29.31
N MET A 74 0.04 -8.47 29.09
CA MET A 74 -0.69 -7.75 30.12
C MET A 74 -2.17 -8.09 30.08
N GLU A 75 -2.78 -8.15 31.25
CA GLU A 75 -4.22 -8.31 31.40
C GLU A 75 -4.91 -6.94 31.34
N PHE A 76 -5.98 -6.88 30.55
CA PHE A 76 -6.85 -5.71 30.44
C PHE A 76 -8.30 -6.14 30.67
N SER A 77 -9.17 -5.18 30.98
CA SER A 77 -10.61 -5.46 30.88
C SER A 77 -10.99 -5.73 29.42
N THR A 78 -11.87 -6.68 29.16
CA THR A 78 -12.34 -6.99 27.79
C THR A 78 -12.88 -5.75 27.05
N PRO A 79 -13.64 -4.82 27.69
CA PRO A 79 -14.02 -3.56 27.06
C PRO A 79 -12.84 -2.67 26.64
N GLU A 80 -11.79 -2.62 27.45
CA GLU A 80 -10.55 -1.88 27.13
C GLU A 80 -9.79 -2.53 25.98
N SER A 81 -9.66 -3.85 25.97
CA SER A 81 -9.07 -4.59 24.86
C SER A 81 -9.81 -4.33 23.55
N ILE A 82 -11.15 -4.27 23.57
CA ILE A 82 -11.95 -3.91 22.39
C ILE A 82 -11.63 -2.48 21.93
N LYS A 83 -11.48 -1.52 22.85
CA LYS A 83 -11.11 -0.14 22.51
C LYS A 83 -9.71 -0.06 21.89
N ILE A 84 -8.74 -0.78 22.43
CA ILE A 84 -7.39 -0.90 21.87
C ILE A 84 -7.44 -1.45 20.44
N LEU A 85 -8.22 -2.51 20.21
CA LEU A 85 -8.40 -3.07 18.87
C LEU A 85 -9.08 -2.09 17.91
N GLN A 86 -10.07 -1.33 18.36
CA GLN A 86 -10.74 -0.29 17.55
C GLN A 86 -9.77 0.83 17.15
N ASP A 87 -8.94 1.31 18.08
CA ASP A 87 -7.92 2.32 17.81
C ASP A 87 -6.85 1.77 16.85
N SER A 88 -6.44 0.51 17.02
CA SER A 88 -5.52 -0.17 16.09
C SER A 88 -6.12 -0.33 14.70
N MET A 89 -7.42 -0.64 14.61
CA MET A 89 -8.14 -0.76 13.34
C MET A 89 -8.15 0.58 12.61
N ARG A 90 -8.53 1.66 13.30
CA ARG A 90 -8.56 3.01 12.73
C ARG A 90 -7.21 3.40 12.15
N LYS A 91 -6.13 3.23 12.93
CA LYS A 91 -4.77 3.50 12.45
C LYS A 91 -4.40 2.65 11.23
N THR A 92 -4.79 1.37 11.23
CA THR A 92 -4.50 0.48 10.09
C THR A 92 -5.26 0.91 8.83
N GLU A 93 -6.50 1.39 8.96
CA GLU A 93 -7.27 1.92 7.82
C GLU A 93 -6.67 3.23 7.28
N ASP A 94 -6.22 4.12 8.18
CA ASP A 94 -5.54 5.36 7.80
C ASP A 94 -4.24 5.06 7.02
N ASP A 95 -3.42 4.14 7.54
CA ASP A 95 -2.18 3.67 6.90
C ASP A 95 -2.49 3.03 5.54
N TYR A 96 -3.55 2.22 5.44
CA TYR A 96 -3.97 1.60 4.19
C TYR A 96 -4.40 2.63 3.15
N ALA A 97 -5.21 3.61 3.55
CA ALA A 97 -5.66 4.68 2.66
C ALA A 97 -4.47 5.50 2.12
N LEU A 98 -3.48 5.78 2.98
CA LEU A 98 -2.26 6.49 2.61
C LEU A 98 -1.43 5.69 1.59
N VAL A 99 -1.12 4.43 1.88
CA VAL A 99 -0.32 3.58 0.99
C VAL A 99 -1.03 3.34 -0.34
N ASN A 100 -2.35 3.11 -0.31
CA ASN A 100 -3.14 2.90 -1.53
C ASN A 100 -3.17 4.15 -2.41
N LYS A 101 -3.25 5.34 -1.80
CA LYS A 101 -3.11 6.61 -2.53
C LYS A 101 -1.71 6.73 -3.16
N GLN A 102 -0.67 6.45 -2.39
CA GLN A 102 0.72 6.52 -2.87
C GLN A 102 0.97 5.61 -4.09
N ILE A 103 0.47 4.38 -4.07
CA ILE A 103 0.58 3.45 -5.21
C ILE A 103 -0.11 4.01 -6.45
N ARG A 104 -1.32 4.54 -6.30
CA ARG A 104 -2.06 5.13 -7.42
C ARG A 104 -1.32 6.33 -7.99
N ASP A 105 -0.74 7.17 -7.15
CA ASP A 105 0.03 8.33 -7.57
C ASP A 105 1.32 7.92 -8.30
N ASP A 106 2.04 6.91 -7.80
CA ASP A 106 3.27 6.40 -8.42
C ASP A 106 2.99 5.70 -9.76
N LEU A 107 1.90 4.92 -9.82
CA LEU A 107 1.46 4.28 -11.06
C LEU A 107 0.98 5.32 -12.08
N ASN A 108 0.25 6.35 -11.65
CA ASN A 108 -0.14 7.47 -12.51
C ASN A 108 1.07 8.21 -13.08
N LYS A 109 2.09 8.49 -12.25
CA LYS A 109 3.34 9.10 -12.70
C LYS A 109 4.02 8.23 -13.75
N ALA A 110 4.19 6.94 -13.47
CA ALA A 110 4.82 6.00 -14.40
C ALA A 110 4.08 5.91 -15.75
N LEU A 111 2.74 5.92 -15.73
CA LEU A 111 1.91 5.89 -16.93
C LEU A 111 1.99 7.19 -17.75
N LYS A 112 2.00 8.35 -17.09
CA LYS A 112 2.17 9.65 -17.76
C LYS A 112 3.53 9.73 -18.46
N THR A 113 4.60 9.26 -17.81
CA THR A 113 5.95 9.23 -18.39
C THR A 113 6.04 8.31 -19.61
N LYS A 114 5.30 7.19 -19.64
CA LYS A 114 5.38 6.19 -20.73
C LYS A 114 4.39 6.40 -21.86
N SER A 115 3.18 6.92 -21.61
CA SER A 115 2.12 6.87 -22.64
C SER A 115 1.13 8.05 -22.65
N SER A 116 1.41 9.19 -21.99
CA SER A 116 0.50 10.35 -21.96
C SER A 116 -0.92 10.05 -21.39
N LYS A 117 -1.14 8.89 -20.75
CA LYS A 117 -2.43 8.45 -20.23
C LYS A 117 -2.33 8.20 -18.73
N ASP A 118 -3.41 8.43 -17.99
CA ASP A 118 -3.50 8.21 -16.53
C ASP A 118 -4.43 7.03 -16.18
N LEU A 119 -4.50 6.65 -14.91
CA LEU A 119 -5.34 5.56 -14.43
C LEU A 119 -6.83 5.83 -14.60
N ASP A 120 -7.24 7.10 -14.52
CA ASP A 120 -8.62 7.53 -14.74
C ASP A 120 -9.05 7.26 -16.17
N SER A 121 -8.21 7.59 -17.15
CA SER A 121 -8.45 7.29 -18.57
C SER A 121 -8.53 5.80 -18.89
N ARG A 122 -8.10 4.94 -17.97
CA ARG A 122 -8.14 3.47 -18.08
C ARG A 122 -9.25 2.83 -17.24
N GLY A 123 -10.09 3.62 -16.56
CA GLY A 123 -11.26 3.13 -15.80
C GLY A 123 -10.95 2.53 -14.43
N PHE A 124 -9.75 2.74 -13.87
CA PHE A 124 -9.38 2.20 -12.56
C PHE A 124 -10.02 2.94 -11.36
N THR A 125 -10.68 4.08 -11.60
CA THR A 125 -11.44 4.86 -10.62
C THR A 125 -12.96 4.65 -10.70
N LEU A 126 -13.43 3.70 -11.52
CA LEU A 126 -14.85 3.37 -11.58
C LEU A 126 -15.34 2.89 -10.21
N LYS A 127 -16.38 3.54 -9.70
CA LYS A 127 -17.07 3.11 -8.48
C LYS A 127 -17.81 1.80 -8.76
N PRO A 128 -17.92 0.88 -7.78
CA PRO A 128 -18.70 -0.34 -7.93
C PRO A 128 -20.14 -0.01 -8.36
N ILE A 129 -20.66 -0.75 -9.34
CA ILE A 129 -21.98 -0.49 -9.97
C ILE A 129 -23.17 -0.86 -9.06
N ASN A 130 -22.94 -1.46 -7.90
CA ASN A 130 -24.04 -2.01 -7.11
C ASN A 130 -24.62 -0.98 -6.12
N LYS A 131 -25.86 -0.56 -6.40
CA LYS A 131 -26.85 -0.12 -5.41
C LYS A 131 -27.52 -1.32 -4.76
#